data_AF-T0G6A0-F1
#
_entry.id   AF-T0G6A0-F1
#
_cell.length_a   1.000
_cell.length_b   1.000
_cell.length_c   1.000
_cell.angle_alpha   90.00
_cell.angle_beta   90.00
_cell.angle_gamma   90.00
#
_symmetry.space_group_name_H-M   'P 1'
#
loop_
_entity.id
_entity.type
_entity.pdbx_description
1 polymer ?
#
loop_
_entity_poly.entity_id
_entity_poly.type
_entity_poly.pdbx_seq_one_letter_code
_entity_poly.pdbx_strand_id
1 'polypeptide(L)'
;MKHRLTYKDDKSDKFWNIEVSGKSFTVTYGKTGTNGQTQTKTFESEETCVKEARKLLGEKLKKGYQEGNDTNKTDISKTEEKTKSTSQKVLKKAEDEIKPSSQKSKDGVKQSFQDPEVADDNEILKQNPNTKTKVTGKNSEAQVQNAEAEISEPQDKISLHYQGDGSDKVYHVNIDEEENGYVVNFAFGRRGSTLQTGTKTSKPVSYEAAQKIMSQLVNSKMAKGYTEGESGTPYLNTSKEERISGIHCQLLNPIDAEELSVYLENDQYGAQEKLDGNRMMIRKIGDSVEGINRKGLIIAISEIIHDQALDFQEDFILDGETIGDVFYPFDIFSKDGKEIQHLPYIERYALLQTILRSRTRENGIFRLVELVTSTKNKTALLEELREKQKEGIVFKDLNAPYKAGRPASKGTQIKFKFYETATVNVETVNLKRSVSMRLYDGDSWISVGNVTIPPNAEIPNENDIIEVRYLYAYRGGSLYQPTYLGIRTDADESDCDLKQLKYKNV
;
A
#
# COMPACT_ATOMS: atom_id res chain seq x y z
N MET A 1 -28.97 38.87 0.78
CA MET A 1 -27.78 39.03 1.65
C MET A 1 -26.57 39.26 0.76
N LYS A 2 -25.73 40.28 1.02
CA LYS A 2 -24.54 40.58 0.21
C LYS A 2 -23.40 41.04 1.12
N HIS A 3 -22.26 40.36 1.07
CA HIS A 3 -21.07 40.73 1.84
C HIS A 3 -19.83 40.73 0.95
N ARG A 4 -18.93 41.68 1.18
CA ARG A 4 -17.62 41.77 0.55
C ARG A 4 -16.54 41.82 1.62
N LEU A 5 -15.63 40.87 1.54
CA LEU A 5 -14.52 40.72 2.46
C LEU A 5 -13.19 40.89 1.74
N THR A 6 -12.21 41.45 2.44
CA THR A 6 -10.82 41.54 1.99
C THR A 6 -9.88 40.90 3.00
N TYR A 7 -8.78 40.35 2.51
CA TYR A 7 -7.71 39.77 3.31
C TYR A 7 -6.38 40.25 2.79
N LYS A 8 -5.59 40.87 3.66
CA LYS A 8 -4.28 41.44 3.31
C LYS A 8 -3.22 41.02 4.32
N ASP A 9 -2.13 40.46 3.82
CA ASP A 9 -0.89 40.16 4.54
C ASP A 9 0.34 40.57 3.69
N ASP A 10 1.55 40.33 4.16
CA ASP A 10 2.80 40.72 3.48
C ASP A 10 2.99 40.10 2.08
N LYS A 11 2.24 39.03 1.74
CA LYS A 11 2.37 38.27 0.49
C LYS A 11 1.05 38.14 -0.30
N SER A 12 -0.08 38.57 0.25
CA SER A 12 -1.42 38.31 -0.27
C SER A 12 -2.31 39.55 -0.14
N ASP A 13 -3.02 39.89 -1.22
CA ASP A 13 -4.12 40.86 -1.22
C ASP A 13 -5.30 40.25 -1.98
N LYS A 14 -6.32 39.79 -1.25
CA LYS A 14 -7.40 38.95 -1.78
C LYS A 14 -8.76 39.52 -1.41
N PHE A 15 -9.75 39.33 -2.27
CA PHE A 15 -11.14 39.62 -1.99
C PHE A 15 -12.00 38.35 -2.07
N TRP A 16 -13.10 38.36 -1.33
CA TRP A 16 -14.11 37.32 -1.34
C TRP A 16 -15.48 37.98 -1.15
N ASN A 17 -16.45 37.68 -2.00
CA ASN A 17 -17.81 38.19 -1.89
C ASN A 17 -18.81 37.03 -1.89
N ILE A 18 -19.98 37.28 -1.30
CA ILE A 18 -21.12 36.37 -1.38
C ILE A 18 -22.39 37.18 -1.56
N GLU A 19 -23.22 36.76 -2.52
CA GLU A 19 -24.50 37.35 -2.87
C GLU A 19 -25.57 36.27 -2.87
N VAL A 20 -26.55 36.37 -1.98
CA VAL A 20 -27.70 35.46 -1.89
C VAL A 20 -28.87 36.05 -2.65
N SER A 21 -29.42 35.29 -3.60
CA SER A 21 -30.62 35.58 -4.38
C SER A 21 -31.58 34.39 -4.32
N GLY A 22 -32.65 34.54 -3.53
CA GLY A 22 -33.66 33.51 -3.29
C GLY A 22 -33.04 32.21 -2.75
N LYS A 23 -33.25 31.11 -3.48
CA LYS A 23 -32.75 29.78 -3.13
C LYS A 23 -31.29 29.52 -3.52
N SER A 24 -30.58 30.53 -4.02
CA SER A 24 -29.21 30.37 -4.48
C SER A 24 -28.30 31.44 -3.91
N PHE A 25 -27.03 31.13 -3.76
CA PHE A 25 -26.01 32.13 -3.51
C PHE A 25 -24.89 32.00 -4.53
N THR A 26 -24.24 33.12 -4.78
CA THR A 26 -23.09 33.24 -5.65
C THR A 26 -21.92 33.80 -4.86
N VAL A 27 -20.80 33.09 -4.88
CA VAL A 27 -19.55 33.48 -4.23
C VAL A 27 -18.53 33.86 -5.31
N THR A 28 -17.92 35.04 -5.20
CA THR A 28 -16.82 35.46 -6.10
C THR A 28 -15.57 35.75 -5.28
N TYR A 29 -14.42 35.24 -5.71
CA TYR A 29 -13.16 35.43 -4.99
C TYR A 29 -11.97 35.57 -5.92
N GLY A 30 -10.92 36.27 -5.47
CA GLY A 30 -9.74 36.47 -6.28
C GLY A 30 -8.72 37.40 -5.63
N LYS A 31 -7.67 37.74 -6.39
CA LYS A 31 -6.73 38.79 -5.99
C LYS A 31 -7.40 40.15 -6.15
N THR A 32 -7.22 41.06 -5.19
CA THR A 32 -7.79 42.42 -5.24
C THR A 32 -7.36 43.12 -6.53
N GLY A 33 -8.34 43.67 -7.28
CA GLY A 33 -8.12 44.31 -8.58
C GLY A 33 -8.30 43.39 -9.81
N THR A 34 -8.63 42.11 -9.62
CA THR A 34 -8.98 41.19 -10.71
C THR A 34 -10.50 40.93 -10.76
N ASN A 35 -11.01 40.39 -11.86
CA ASN A 35 -12.42 40.01 -11.98
C ASN A 35 -12.82 38.86 -11.04
N GLY A 36 -11.85 38.09 -10.53
CA GLY A 36 -12.10 36.93 -9.66
C GLY A 36 -12.74 35.74 -10.37
N GLN A 37 -13.01 34.70 -9.60
CA GLN A 37 -13.74 33.49 -10.01
C GLN A 37 -15.05 33.40 -9.27
N THR A 38 -16.11 32.98 -9.95
CA THR A 38 -17.48 32.92 -9.41
C THR A 38 -17.96 31.48 -9.31
N GLN A 39 -18.65 31.15 -8.22
CA GLN A 39 -19.32 29.87 -8.01
C GLN A 39 -20.73 30.11 -7.48
N THR A 40 -21.72 29.50 -8.10
CA THR A 40 -23.13 29.59 -7.69
C THR A 40 -23.60 28.24 -7.15
N LYS A 41 -24.32 28.27 -6.03
CA LYS A 41 -24.92 27.09 -5.40
C LYS A 41 -26.39 27.33 -5.11
N THR A 42 -27.23 26.38 -5.49
CA THR A 42 -28.69 26.43 -5.30
C THR A 42 -29.11 25.39 -4.27
N PHE A 43 -30.13 25.73 -3.49
CA PHE A 43 -30.66 24.95 -2.37
C PHE A 43 -32.16 24.73 -2.53
N GLU A 44 -32.71 23.83 -1.72
CA GLU A 44 -34.14 23.48 -1.76
C GLU A 44 -35.03 24.60 -1.20
N SER A 45 -34.49 25.39 -0.26
CA SER A 45 -35.19 26.50 0.38
C SER A 45 -34.31 27.74 0.57
N GLU A 46 -34.95 28.90 0.66
CA GLU A 46 -34.25 30.16 0.92
C GLU A 46 -33.61 30.17 2.32
N GLU A 47 -34.26 29.58 3.33
CA GLU A 47 -33.70 29.48 4.69
C GLU A 47 -32.40 28.67 4.74
N THR A 48 -32.35 27.52 4.05
CA THR A 48 -31.14 26.68 4.00
C THR A 48 -30.00 27.38 3.25
N CYS A 49 -30.33 28.07 2.16
CA CYS A 49 -29.38 28.91 1.40
C CYS A 49 -28.77 30.02 2.28
N VAL A 50 -29.61 30.76 3.00
CA VAL A 50 -29.16 31.85 3.88
C VAL A 50 -28.34 31.31 5.07
N LYS A 51 -28.72 30.17 5.65
CA LYS A 51 -27.98 29.54 6.75
C LYS A 51 -26.57 29.13 6.34
N GLU A 52 -26.42 28.48 5.18
CA GLU A 52 -25.11 28.12 4.63
C GLU A 52 -24.29 29.35 4.20
N ALA A 53 -24.92 30.37 3.62
CA ALA A 53 -24.24 31.62 3.28
C ALA A 53 -23.65 32.32 4.53
N ARG A 54 -24.40 32.36 5.65
CA ARG A 54 -23.92 32.91 6.93
C ARG A 54 -22.79 32.09 7.53
N LYS A 55 -22.83 30.77 7.39
CA LYS A 55 -21.75 29.89 7.84
C LYS A 55 -20.45 30.18 7.08
N LEU A 56 -20.51 30.28 5.75
CA LEU A 56 -19.36 30.62 4.92
C LEU A 56 -18.79 32.01 5.28
N LEU A 57 -19.67 32.98 5.52
CA LEU A 57 -19.25 34.31 5.99
C LEU A 57 -18.48 34.20 7.32
N GLY A 58 -19.01 33.49 8.31
CA GLY A 58 -18.38 33.29 9.61
C GLY A 58 -17.02 32.57 9.53
N GLU A 59 -16.88 31.60 8.63
CA GLU A 59 -15.61 30.92 8.38
C GLU A 59 -14.55 31.85 7.79
N LYS A 60 -14.94 32.79 6.91
CA LYS A 60 -14.00 33.77 6.33
C LYS A 60 -13.57 34.80 7.36
N LEU A 61 -14.48 35.32 8.18
CA LEU A 61 -14.16 36.22 9.28
C LEU A 61 -13.18 35.57 10.28
N LYS A 62 -13.38 34.29 10.63
CA LYS A 62 -12.43 33.53 11.48
C LYS A 62 -11.03 33.36 10.87
N LYS A 63 -10.92 33.39 9.54
CA LYS A 63 -9.65 33.30 8.80
C LYS A 63 -8.97 34.67 8.66
N GLY A 64 -9.45 35.69 9.35
CA GLY A 64 -8.88 37.03 9.36
C GLY A 64 -9.31 37.91 8.17
N TYR A 65 -10.31 37.49 7.39
CA TYR A 65 -10.91 38.38 6.39
C TYR A 65 -11.71 39.46 7.10
N GLN A 66 -11.62 40.69 6.61
CA GLN A 66 -12.29 41.86 7.18
C GLN A 66 -13.38 42.35 6.22
N GLU A 67 -14.49 42.83 6.76
CA GLU A 67 -15.53 43.46 5.95
C GLU A 67 -15.02 44.76 5.33
N GLY A 68 -15.10 44.87 4.01
CA GLY A 68 -14.77 46.10 3.31
C GLY A 68 -15.91 47.11 3.47
N ASN A 69 -15.62 48.29 4.03
CA ASN A 69 -16.58 49.39 4.08
C ASN A 69 -16.83 49.92 2.66
N ASP A 70 -17.88 49.44 2.00
CA ASP A 70 -18.56 50.20 0.96
C ASP A 70 -19.94 50.63 1.48
N THR A 71 -20.05 51.93 1.66
CA THR A 71 -21.25 52.68 1.99
C THR A 71 -22.40 52.37 1.02
N ASN A 72 -23.46 51.76 1.54
CA ASN A 72 -24.82 52.21 1.25
C ASN A 72 -25.74 51.79 2.40
N LYS A 73 -26.12 52.78 3.21
CA LYS A 73 -27.24 52.71 4.14
C LYS A 73 -28.50 52.35 3.35
N THR A 74 -29.25 51.38 3.84
CA THR A 74 -30.68 51.58 4.11
C THR A 74 -31.07 50.72 5.29
N ASP A 75 -31.65 51.40 6.27
CA ASP A 75 -32.04 50.95 7.59
C ASP A 75 -32.90 49.68 7.60
N ILE A 76 -32.68 48.81 8.59
CA ILE A 76 -33.51 48.79 9.81
C ILE A 76 -32.62 48.29 10.95
N SER A 77 -32.30 49.21 11.83
CA SER A 77 -31.76 48.96 13.15
C SER A 77 -32.91 48.81 14.15
N LYS A 78 -32.63 48.06 15.22
CA LYS A 78 -33.34 47.93 16.51
C LYS A 78 -34.56 46.99 16.47
N THR A 79 -34.53 45.88 17.20
CA THR A 79 -34.45 45.93 18.66
C THR A 79 -33.68 44.73 19.23
N GLU A 80 -32.64 45.05 20.00
CA GLU A 80 -31.84 44.18 20.84
C GLU A 80 -32.60 43.71 22.09
N GLU A 81 -32.19 42.54 22.57
CA GLU A 81 -31.95 42.24 23.99
C GLU A 81 -33.04 42.48 25.04
N LYS A 82 -33.62 41.36 25.46
CA LYS A 82 -33.81 40.88 26.85
C LYS A 82 -34.38 39.46 26.67
N THR A 83 -33.72 38.37 27.04
CA THR A 83 -33.30 38.02 28.41
C THR A 83 -32.37 36.80 28.34
N LYS A 84 -31.14 36.93 28.85
CA LYS A 84 -30.42 35.82 29.47
C LYS A 84 -30.83 35.77 30.93
N SER A 85 -31.43 34.68 31.38
CA SER A 85 -31.34 34.24 32.78
C SER A 85 -31.77 32.79 32.87
N THR A 86 -30.91 31.98 33.51
CA THR A 86 -31.21 30.63 34.06
C THR A 86 -31.41 29.54 32.99
N SER A 87 -30.66 28.44 32.90
CA SER A 87 -30.23 27.57 34.01
C SER A 87 -29.09 26.65 33.57
N GLN A 88 -27.96 26.72 34.27
CA GLN A 88 -27.03 25.60 34.43
C GLN A 88 -26.57 25.57 35.89
N LYS A 89 -27.18 24.63 36.64
CA LYS A 89 -26.81 24.02 37.93
C LYS A 89 -28.14 23.48 38.46
N VAL A 90 -28.34 22.19 38.65
CA VAL A 90 -27.59 21.30 39.55
C VAL A 90 -27.76 19.85 39.11
N LEU A 91 -26.67 19.10 39.20
CA LEU A 91 -26.56 17.64 39.07
C LEU A 91 -26.99 16.94 40.37
N LYS A 92 -27.60 15.74 40.22
CA LYS A 92 -27.46 14.47 40.99
C LYS A 92 -28.63 13.93 41.84
N LYS A 93 -28.79 12.60 41.66
CA LYS A 93 -29.35 11.52 42.52
C LYS A 93 -30.89 11.40 42.57
N ALA A 94 -31.52 10.22 42.59
CA ALA A 94 -31.08 8.85 42.90
C ALA A 94 -31.94 7.79 42.17
N GLU A 95 -31.43 6.55 42.17
CA GLU A 95 -32.13 5.28 41.89
C GLU A 95 -33.29 5.04 42.88
N ASP A 96 -34.42 4.49 42.42
CA ASP A 96 -34.93 3.17 42.83
C ASP A 96 -36.39 2.92 42.38
N GLU A 97 -36.61 1.66 41.97
CA GLU A 97 -37.87 0.89 41.95
C GLU A 97 -39.08 1.34 41.09
N ILE A 98 -39.45 0.46 40.14
CA ILE A 98 -40.72 -0.31 40.07
C ILE A 98 -40.92 -0.82 38.62
N LYS A 99 -40.77 -2.14 38.43
CA LYS A 99 -41.62 -2.95 37.53
C LYS A 99 -42.63 -3.64 38.46
N PRO A 100 -43.91 -3.83 38.08
CA PRO A 100 -44.21 -5.10 37.39
C PRO A 100 -45.44 -5.10 36.44
N SER A 101 -45.36 -5.99 35.44
CA SER A 101 -46.46 -6.76 34.81
C SER A 101 -47.57 -5.94 34.09
N SER A 102 -48.33 -6.42 33.12
CA SER A 102 -48.81 -7.77 32.84
C SER A 102 -49.52 -7.81 31.47
N GLN A 103 -49.44 -8.97 30.79
CA GLN A 103 -50.52 -9.62 30.00
C GLN A 103 -50.98 -8.99 28.67
N LYS A 104 -51.52 -9.69 27.67
CA LYS A 104 -51.55 -11.09 27.16
C LYS A 104 -52.58 -11.04 26.01
N SER A 105 -52.30 -11.64 24.86
CA SER A 105 -53.24 -12.36 23.93
C SER A 105 -52.56 -12.44 22.55
N LYS A 106 -52.28 -13.60 21.90
CA LYS A 106 -53.09 -14.78 21.49
C LYS A 106 -54.28 -14.38 20.61
N ASP A 107 -54.58 -14.92 19.43
CA ASP A 107 -54.19 -16.11 18.65
C ASP A 107 -54.46 -15.78 17.16
N GLY A 108 -53.71 -16.33 16.18
CA GLY A 108 -54.22 -17.36 15.25
C GLY A 108 -54.56 -16.79 13.86
N VAL A 109 -54.47 -17.44 12.69
CA VAL A 109 -54.17 -18.82 12.24
C VAL A 109 -53.91 -18.77 10.70
N LYS A 110 -52.94 -19.58 10.24
CA LYS A 110 -52.73 -20.36 8.99
C LYS A 110 -53.38 -19.97 7.63
N GLN A 111 -52.61 -20.12 6.55
CA GLN A 111 -52.63 -21.23 5.53
C GLN A 111 -51.63 -20.87 4.41
N SER A 112 -50.50 -21.58 4.17
CA SER A 112 -50.26 -22.90 3.55
C SER A 112 -50.61 -22.99 2.06
N PHE A 113 -49.62 -23.31 1.20
CA PHE A 113 -49.60 -24.23 0.03
C PHE A 113 -48.19 -24.10 -0.61
N GLN A 114 -47.22 -25.00 -0.37
CA GLN A 114 -46.90 -26.29 -1.01
C GLN A 114 -46.46 -26.22 -2.50
N ASP A 115 -45.18 -26.59 -2.72
CA ASP A 115 -44.50 -26.98 -3.98
C ASP A 115 -45.15 -28.25 -4.61
N PRO A 116 -44.78 -28.70 -5.84
CA PRO A 116 -43.52 -29.45 -6.11
C PRO A 116 -42.87 -29.10 -7.48
N GLU A 117 -41.53 -29.11 -7.68
CA GLU A 117 -40.59 -30.24 -7.88
C GLU A 117 -40.35 -30.63 -9.38
N VAL A 118 -39.10 -31.02 -9.67
CA VAL A 118 -38.63 -32.02 -10.66
C VAL A 118 -37.80 -31.56 -11.90
N ALA A 119 -36.52 -31.98 -11.85
CA ALA A 119 -35.59 -32.56 -12.86
C ALA A 119 -35.24 -31.82 -14.16
N ASP A 120 -33.97 -31.64 -14.54
CA ASP A 120 -32.83 -32.55 -14.87
C ASP A 120 -32.73 -32.81 -16.39
N ASP A 121 -31.49 -33.09 -16.83
CA ASP A 121 -31.03 -33.60 -18.14
C ASP A 121 -30.59 -32.62 -19.26
N ASN A 122 -29.27 -32.41 -19.28
CA ASN A 122 -28.30 -32.90 -20.29
C ASN A 122 -28.64 -32.98 -21.80
N GLU A 123 -27.64 -32.51 -22.56
CA GLU A 123 -27.00 -33.13 -23.74
C GLU A 123 -27.41 -32.81 -25.20
N ILE A 124 -26.35 -32.37 -25.92
CA ILE A 124 -25.88 -32.79 -27.26
C ILE A 124 -26.42 -32.06 -28.52
N LEU A 125 -25.48 -31.30 -29.10
CA LEU A 125 -25.03 -31.24 -30.51
C LEU A 125 -26.04 -31.58 -31.63
N LYS A 126 -26.16 -30.67 -32.61
CA LYS A 126 -25.61 -30.87 -33.97
C LYS A 126 -25.90 -29.68 -34.90
N GLN A 127 -24.80 -29.16 -35.47
CA GLN A 127 -24.57 -28.91 -36.90
C GLN A 127 -25.52 -27.98 -37.69
N ASN A 128 -24.94 -26.83 -38.07
CA ASN A 128 -25.04 -26.11 -39.35
C ASN A 128 -25.21 -27.05 -40.58
N PRO A 129 -25.76 -26.62 -41.75
CA PRO A 129 -25.20 -25.46 -42.47
C PRO A 129 -26.12 -24.65 -43.43
N ASN A 130 -25.64 -23.43 -43.72
CA ASN A 130 -25.71 -22.66 -44.98
C ASN A 130 -27.06 -22.35 -45.64
N THR A 131 -27.31 -21.04 -45.85
CA THR A 131 -27.33 -20.49 -47.21
C THR A 131 -27.12 -18.98 -47.25
N LYS A 132 -26.34 -18.57 -48.24
CA LYS A 132 -25.89 -17.22 -48.58
C LYS A 132 -27.01 -16.39 -49.20
N THR A 133 -27.03 -15.08 -48.93
CA THR A 133 -27.30 -14.09 -49.98
C THR A 133 -26.38 -12.88 -49.80
N LYS A 134 -25.69 -12.54 -50.89
CA LYS A 134 -24.66 -11.52 -51.04
C LYS A 134 -25.14 -10.56 -52.13
N VAL A 135 -25.24 -9.27 -51.84
CA VAL A 135 -25.28 -8.14 -52.82
C VAL A 135 -24.65 -6.95 -52.08
N THR A 136 -23.34 -6.66 -52.21
CA THR A 136 -22.67 -5.75 -53.18
C THR A 136 -23.26 -4.33 -53.23
N GLY A 137 -22.52 -3.24 -53.04
CA GLY A 137 -21.09 -3.07 -52.77
C GLY A 137 -20.61 -1.61 -52.85
N LYS A 138 -19.27 -1.48 -52.81
CA LYS A 138 -18.37 -0.38 -53.26
C LYS A 138 -18.44 0.94 -52.47
N ASN A 139 -17.36 1.69 -52.21
CA ASN A 139 -15.90 1.56 -52.40
C ASN A 139 -15.28 2.73 -51.59
N SER A 140 -14.12 2.53 -50.96
CA SER A 140 -13.07 3.56 -50.90
C SER A 140 -11.73 2.90 -50.55
N GLU A 141 -10.87 2.83 -51.55
CA GLU A 141 -9.47 2.41 -51.46
C GLU A 141 -8.65 3.49 -50.75
N ALA A 142 -7.82 3.10 -49.77
CA ALA A 142 -6.65 3.85 -49.36
C ALA A 142 -5.58 2.89 -48.79
N GLN A 143 -4.61 2.59 -49.64
CA GLN A 143 -3.18 2.40 -49.37
C GLN A 143 -2.78 1.63 -48.10
N VAL A 144 -2.53 0.33 -48.28
CA VAL A 144 -1.65 -0.46 -47.41
C VAL A 144 -0.21 -0.24 -47.88
N GLN A 145 0.58 0.51 -47.09
CA GLN A 145 2.02 0.48 -47.22
C GLN A 145 2.56 -0.74 -46.48
N ASN A 146 3.19 -1.64 -47.22
CA ASN A 146 4.05 -2.69 -46.71
C ASN A 146 5.21 -2.04 -45.96
N ALA A 147 5.28 -2.24 -44.64
CA ALA A 147 6.52 -2.25 -43.91
C ALA A 147 6.92 -3.72 -43.79
N GLU A 148 7.81 -4.17 -44.69
CA GLU A 148 8.55 -5.40 -44.48
C GLU A 148 9.39 -5.19 -43.22
N ALA A 149 8.96 -5.78 -42.11
CA ALA A 149 9.75 -5.84 -40.90
C ALA A 149 10.98 -6.72 -41.19
N GLU A 150 12.17 -6.14 -41.01
CA GLU A 150 13.43 -6.89 -41.00
C GLU A 150 13.26 -8.11 -40.07
N ILE A 151 13.41 -9.30 -40.63
CA ILE A 151 13.43 -10.54 -39.86
C ILE A 151 14.77 -10.55 -39.14
N SER A 152 14.78 -10.11 -37.88
CA SER A 152 15.89 -10.34 -36.97
C SER A 152 16.11 -11.85 -36.84
N GLU A 153 17.36 -12.27 -36.68
CA GLU A 153 17.69 -13.68 -36.52
C GLU A 153 16.87 -14.32 -35.38
N PRO A 154 16.48 -15.60 -35.49
CA PRO A 154 15.74 -16.29 -34.45
C PRO A 154 16.51 -16.23 -33.12
N GLN A 155 15.99 -15.46 -32.17
CA GLN A 155 16.54 -15.37 -30.81
C GLN A 155 15.64 -16.11 -29.83
N ASP A 156 16.25 -16.96 -29.01
CA ASP A 156 15.54 -17.71 -27.95
C ASP A 156 15.37 -16.88 -26.67
N LYS A 157 15.96 -15.69 -26.60
CA LYS A 157 15.95 -14.80 -25.42
C LYS A 157 15.90 -13.35 -25.86
N ILE A 158 15.06 -12.55 -25.21
CA ILE A 158 14.99 -11.11 -25.42
C ILE A 158 14.68 -10.37 -24.12
N SER A 159 15.33 -9.22 -23.95
CA SER A 159 15.13 -8.32 -22.83
C SER A 159 14.66 -6.97 -23.34
N LEU A 160 13.54 -6.49 -22.80
CA LEU A 160 12.92 -5.22 -23.16
C LEU A 160 12.86 -4.30 -21.94
N HIS A 161 13.10 -3.02 -22.18
CA HIS A 161 13.21 -1.99 -21.14
C HIS A 161 12.18 -0.90 -21.37
N TYR A 162 11.61 -0.36 -20.30
CA TYR A 162 10.73 0.80 -20.37
C TYR A 162 11.20 1.84 -19.35
N GLN A 163 11.50 3.05 -19.84
CA GLN A 163 11.82 4.21 -19.03
C GLN A 163 10.91 5.38 -19.41
N GLY A 164 10.02 5.75 -18.50
CA GLY A 164 9.03 6.83 -18.70
C GLY A 164 8.14 7.02 -17.47
N ASP A 165 7.64 8.24 -17.24
CA ASP A 165 6.69 8.57 -16.16
C ASP A 165 7.11 8.11 -14.74
N GLY A 166 8.42 8.21 -14.43
CA GLY A 166 8.97 7.76 -13.15
C GLY A 166 8.99 6.22 -12.96
N SER A 167 8.65 5.47 -14.00
CA SER A 167 8.72 4.01 -14.05
C SER A 167 9.97 3.55 -14.78
N ASP A 168 10.67 2.58 -14.19
CA ASP A 168 11.82 1.90 -14.76
C ASP A 168 11.56 0.39 -14.72
N LYS A 169 11.18 -0.20 -15.85
CA LYS A 169 10.66 -1.57 -15.92
C LYS A 169 11.46 -2.42 -16.89
N VAL A 170 11.52 -3.71 -16.60
CA VAL A 170 12.13 -4.73 -17.45
C VAL A 170 11.11 -5.82 -17.76
N TYR A 171 11.17 -6.34 -18.97
CA TYR A 171 10.36 -7.45 -19.46
C TYR A 171 11.27 -8.43 -20.22
N HIS A 172 11.40 -9.64 -19.72
CA HIS A 172 12.16 -10.71 -20.37
C HIS A 172 11.21 -11.73 -20.98
N VAL A 173 11.58 -12.27 -22.14
CA VAL A 173 10.94 -13.44 -22.74
C VAL A 173 12.03 -14.42 -23.15
N ASN A 174 11.82 -15.71 -22.85
CA ASN A 174 12.72 -16.78 -23.23
C ASN A 174 11.94 -18.01 -23.72
N ILE A 175 12.53 -18.73 -24.66
CA ILE A 175 12.09 -20.03 -25.14
C ILE A 175 12.98 -21.09 -24.50
N ASP A 176 12.39 -21.98 -23.73
CA ASP A 176 13.12 -23.11 -23.11
C ASP A 176 12.64 -24.43 -23.72
N GLU A 177 13.55 -25.39 -23.82
CA GLU A 177 13.27 -26.76 -24.29
C GLU A 177 12.72 -27.62 -23.14
N GLU A 178 11.70 -28.43 -23.43
CA GLU A 178 10.99 -29.31 -22.50
C GLU A 178 10.79 -30.69 -23.16
N GLU A 179 10.45 -31.74 -22.37
CA GLU A 179 10.42 -33.15 -22.82
C GLU A 179 9.65 -33.42 -24.14
N ASN A 180 8.71 -32.54 -24.54
CA ASN A 180 7.93 -32.68 -25.78
C ASN A 180 7.76 -31.36 -26.57
N GLY A 181 8.74 -30.46 -26.53
CA GLY A 181 8.74 -29.25 -27.34
C GLY A 181 9.35 -28.06 -26.61
N TYR A 182 8.78 -26.88 -26.82
CA TYR A 182 9.30 -25.63 -26.27
C TYR A 182 8.22 -24.89 -25.50
N VAL A 183 8.62 -24.24 -24.41
CA VAL A 183 7.74 -23.36 -23.63
C VAL A 183 8.23 -21.92 -23.72
N VAL A 184 7.29 -20.98 -23.78
CA VAL A 184 7.62 -19.55 -23.80
C VAL A 184 7.39 -18.99 -22.41
N ASN A 185 8.47 -18.61 -21.76
CA ASN A 185 8.47 -18.02 -20.43
C ASN A 185 8.64 -16.51 -20.53
N PHE A 186 8.08 -15.79 -19.55
CA PHE A 186 8.23 -14.36 -19.44
C PHE A 186 8.43 -13.94 -17.98
N ALA A 187 9.16 -12.85 -17.79
CA ALA A 187 9.38 -12.22 -16.50
C ALA A 187 9.22 -10.71 -16.61
N PHE A 188 8.60 -10.06 -15.64
CA PHE A 188 8.39 -8.62 -15.68
C PHE A 188 8.38 -7.97 -14.30
N GLY A 189 8.77 -6.70 -14.25
CA GLY A 189 8.77 -5.95 -13.00
C GLY A 189 9.53 -4.65 -13.12
N ARG A 190 9.66 -3.95 -11.99
CA ARG A 190 10.57 -2.80 -11.92
C ARG A 190 12.00 -3.31 -12.07
N ARG A 191 12.84 -2.63 -12.85
CA ARG A 191 14.26 -3.00 -13.00
C ARG A 191 14.94 -3.01 -11.62
N GLY A 192 15.74 -4.04 -11.35
CA GLY A 192 16.39 -4.26 -10.04
C GLY A 192 15.49 -4.86 -8.94
N SER A 193 14.20 -5.13 -9.21
CA SER A 193 13.28 -5.79 -8.27
C SER A 193 13.06 -7.27 -8.59
N THR A 194 12.44 -8.02 -7.67
CA THR A 194 11.98 -9.39 -7.97
C THR A 194 10.95 -9.36 -9.09
N LEU A 195 11.26 -9.98 -10.22
CA LEU A 195 10.37 -10.04 -11.36
C LEU A 195 9.26 -11.06 -11.13
N GLN A 196 8.03 -10.68 -11.49
CA GLN A 196 6.92 -11.60 -11.62
C GLN A 196 7.17 -12.47 -12.85
N THR A 197 7.16 -13.78 -12.67
CA THR A 197 7.42 -14.76 -13.72
C THR A 197 6.14 -15.49 -14.10
N GLY A 198 6.09 -15.97 -15.34
CA GLY A 198 5.00 -16.81 -15.81
C GLY A 198 5.35 -17.52 -17.10
N THR A 199 4.61 -18.58 -17.40
CA THR A 199 4.72 -19.30 -18.66
C THR A 199 3.54 -18.92 -19.53
N LYS A 200 3.79 -18.51 -20.77
CA LYS A 200 2.75 -18.12 -21.72
C LYS A 200 2.07 -19.33 -22.36
N THR A 201 2.79 -20.44 -22.49
CA THR A 201 2.32 -21.70 -23.07
C THR A 201 1.85 -22.66 -21.98
N SER A 202 0.58 -23.09 -22.04
CA SER A 202 0.04 -24.06 -21.07
C SER A 202 0.54 -25.50 -21.27
N LYS A 203 1.12 -25.79 -22.44
CA LYS A 203 1.80 -27.05 -22.80
C LYS A 203 2.97 -26.73 -23.75
N PRO A 204 4.01 -27.58 -23.84
CA PRO A 204 5.06 -27.43 -24.83
C PRO A 204 4.50 -27.36 -26.26
N VAL A 205 5.05 -26.47 -27.08
CA VAL A 205 4.67 -26.22 -28.48
C VAL A 205 5.86 -26.45 -29.41
N SER A 206 5.65 -26.46 -30.73
CA SER A 206 6.77 -26.51 -31.68
C SER A 206 7.64 -25.25 -31.59
N TYR A 207 8.91 -25.35 -31.95
CA TYR A 207 9.84 -24.22 -31.96
C TYR A 207 9.30 -23.03 -32.77
N GLU A 208 8.77 -23.30 -33.96
CA GLU A 208 8.16 -22.26 -34.83
C GLU A 208 6.97 -21.56 -34.15
N ALA A 209 6.16 -22.31 -33.40
CA ALA A 209 5.05 -21.74 -32.64
C ALA A 209 5.56 -20.93 -31.43
N ALA A 210 6.60 -21.40 -30.74
CA ALA A 210 7.23 -20.68 -29.63
C ALA A 210 7.83 -19.35 -30.10
N GLN A 211 8.52 -19.33 -31.25
CA GLN A 211 9.03 -18.10 -31.86
C GLN A 211 7.92 -17.12 -32.21
N LYS A 212 6.82 -17.59 -32.82
CA LYS A 212 5.65 -16.74 -33.12
C LYS A 212 5.05 -16.13 -31.84
N ILE A 213 4.94 -16.91 -30.76
CA ILE A 213 4.43 -16.43 -29.47
C ILE A 213 5.39 -15.41 -28.85
N MET A 214 6.69 -15.65 -28.90
CA MET A 214 7.71 -14.72 -28.43
C MET A 214 7.67 -13.40 -29.21
N SER A 215 7.67 -13.42 -30.55
CA SER A 215 7.56 -12.22 -31.38
C SER A 215 6.29 -11.42 -31.09
N GLN A 216 5.15 -12.09 -30.85
CA GLN A 216 3.91 -11.42 -30.45
C GLN A 216 4.02 -10.71 -29.10
N LEU A 217 4.66 -11.35 -28.10
CA LEU A 217 4.91 -10.73 -26.80
C LEU A 217 5.81 -9.50 -26.94
N VAL A 218 6.90 -9.62 -27.71
CA VAL A 218 7.86 -8.54 -27.95
C VAL A 218 7.18 -7.36 -28.62
N ASN A 219 6.50 -7.58 -29.76
CA ASN A 219 5.80 -6.52 -30.49
C ASN A 219 4.74 -5.83 -29.63
N SER A 220 4.02 -6.59 -28.80
CA SER A 220 3.03 -6.03 -27.86
C SER A 220 3.67 -5.11 -26.82
N LYS A 221 4.89 -5.41 -26.37
CA LYS A 221 5.62 -4.60 -25.40
C LYS A 221 6.27 -3.39 -26.06
N MET A 222 6.83 -3.53 -27.24
CA MET A 222 7.39 -2.42 -28.00
C MET A 222 6.33 -1.37 -28.35
N ALA A 223 5.11 -1.81 -28.73
CA ALA A 223 3.97 -0.91 -28.92
C ALA A 223 3.56 -0.14 -27.65
N LYS A 224 3.94 -0.63 -26.45
CA LYS A 224 3.72 0.02 -25.15
C LYS A 224 4.93 0.85 -24.71
N GLY A 225 5.86 1.14 -25.62
CA GLY A 225 7.03 1.98 -25.37
C GLY A 225 8.23 1.25 -24.77
N TYR A 226 8.24 -0.08 -24.78
CA TYR A 226 9.45 -0.83 -24.40
C TYR A 226 10.46 -0.82 -25.56
N THR A 227 11.74 -0.76 -25.26
CA THR A 227 12.84 -0.77 -26.23
C THR A 227 13.86 -1.85 -25.88
N GLU A 228 14.54 -2.38 -26.88
CA GLU A 228 15.70 -3.26 -26.69
C GLU A 228 16.89 -2.43 -26.18
N GLY A 229 17.59 -2.92 -25.15
CA GLY A 229 18.75 -2.26 -24.56
C GLY A 229 19.64 -3.24 -23.80
N GLU A 230 20.96 -3.10 -23.94
CA GLU A 230 21.95 -3.95 -23.25
C GLU A 230 22.15 -3.46 -21.80
N SER A 231 21.41 -4.01 -20.84
CA SER A 231 21.93 -4.30 -19.49
C SER A 231 20.85 -5.01 -18.67
N GLY A 232 20.86 -6.33 -18.78
CA GLY A 232 20.07 -7.22 -17.94
C GLY A 232 20.40 -8.64 -18.33
N THR A 233 21.17 -9.34 -17.49
CA THR A 233 21.40 -10.78 -17.64
C THR A 233 20.03 -11.47 -17.64
N PRO A 234 19.65 -12.17 -18.72
CA PRO A 234 18.40 -12.91 -18.77
C PRO A 234 18.33 -13.88 -17.60
N TYR A 235 17.18 -13.94 -16.93
CA TYR A 235 16.92 -15.00 -15.95
C TYR A 235 16.99 -16.35 -16.66
N LEU A 236 17.97 -17.18 -16.31
CA LEU A 236 17.93 -18.59 -16.66
C LEU A 236 16.79 -19.21 -15.85
N ASN A 237 15.79 -19.79 -16.53
CA ASN A 237 14.86 -20.71 -15.88
C ASN A 237 15.64 -21.97 -15.50
N THR A 238 16.36 -21.88 -14.40
CA THR A 238 16.85 -23.03 -13.69
C THR A 238 15.68 -23.66 -12.92
N SER A 239 15.68 -24.98 -12.85
CA SER A 239 14.71 -25.76 -12.09
C SER A 239 14.60 -25.24 -10.65
N LYS A 240 13.45 -25.47 -10.00
CA LYS A 240 13.22 -24.97 -8.64
C LYS A 240 14.25 -25.50 -7.64
N GLU A 241 14.80 -26.69 -7.89
CA GLU A 241 15.90 -27.30 -7.15
C GLU A 241 17.21 -26.49 -7.26
N GLU A 242 17.57 -26.01 -8.46
CA GLU A 242 18.80 -25.25 -8.71
C GLU A 242 18.78 -23.85 -8.07
N ARG A 243 17.60 -23.34 -7.72
CA ARG A 243 17.43 -22.05 -7.02
C ARG A 243 17.57 -22.15 -5.50
N ILE A 244 17.64 -23.36 -4.93
CA ILE A 244 17.72 -23.53 -3.48
C ILE A 244 19.13 -23.16 -3.03
N SER A 245 19.26 -22.09 -2.25
CA SER A 245 20.58 -21.60 -1.82
C SER A 245 21.21 -22.46 -0.72
N GLY A 246 20.41 -23.31 -0.07
CA GLY A 246 20.77 -24.02 1.17
C GLY A 246 20.80 -23.14 2.41
N ILE A 247 20.48 -21.85 2.28
CA ILE A 247 20.57 -20.86 3.36
C ILE A 247 19.16 -20.42 3.77
N HIS A 248 18.93 -20.37 5.08
CA HIS A 248 17.64 -20.02 5.64
C HIS A 248 17.77 -18.85 6.61
N CYS A 249 16.94 -17.82 6.40
CA CYS A 249 16.89 -16.66 7.27
C CYS A 249 16.37 -17.04 8.67
N GLN A 250 16.94 -16.41 9.70
CA GLN A 250 16.38 -16.38 11.05
C GLN A 250 15.12 -15.50 11.06
N LEU A 251 14.02 -16.03 11.60
CA LEU A 251 12.72 -15.37 11.61
C LEU A 251 12.27 -15.02 13.03
N LEU A 252 11.61 -13.87 13.17
CA LEU A 252 11.30 -13.26 14.46
C LEU A 252 9.83 -13.40 14.81
N ASN A 253 9.54 -13.76 16.07
CA ASN A 253 8.20 -13.72 16.64
C ASN A 253 7.85 -12.30 17.13
N PRO A 254 6.58 -11.87 16.97
CA PRO A 254 6.12 -10.61 17.52
C PRO A 254 5.99 -10.70 19.05
N ILE A 255 6.13 -9.56 19.72
CA ILE A 255 5.72 -9.34 21.11
C ILE A 255 4.64 -8.25 21.16
N ASP A 256 3.91 -8.19 22.28
CA ASP A 256 2.94 -7.14 22.55
C ASP A 256 3.55 -5.95 23.32
N ALA A 257 2.72 -4.99 23.69
CA ALA A 257 3.16 -3.77 24.36
C ALA A 257 3.52 -4.02 25.83
N GLU A 258 2.90 -5.02 26.44
CA GLU A 258 3.11 -5.42 27.84
C GLU A 258 4.49 -6.05 28.02
N GLU A 259 4.97 -6.79 27.02
CA GLU A 259 6.31 -7.38 27.01
C GLU A 259 7.44 -6.40 26.65
N LEU A 260 7.11 -5.22 26.10
CA LEU A 260 8.11 -4.31 25.53
C LEU A 260 9.14 -3.81 26.57
N SER A 261 8.69 -3.45 27.78
CA SER A 261 9.58 -2.96 28.85
C SER A 261 10.62 -4.00 29.25
N VAL A 262 10.27 -5.29 29.24
CA VAL A 262 11.17 -6.40 29.56
C VAL A 262 12.41 -6.39 28.68
N TYR A 263 12.26 -6.10 27.39
CA TYR A 263 13.36 -6.10 26.43
C TYR A 263 14.09 -4.75 26.35
N LEU A 264 13.39 -3.65 26.64
CA LEU A 264 14.01 -2.35 26.81
C LEU A 264 14.96 -2.34 28.02
N GLU A 265 14.59 -2.96 29.13
CA GLU A 265 15.35 -2.89 30.38
C GLU A 265 16.42 -3.99 30.52
N ASN A 266 16.37 -5.03 29.69
CA ASN A 266 17.29 -6.16 29.78
C ASN A 266 18.54 -5.96 28.91
N ASP A 267 19.71 -5.79 29.54
CA ASP A 267 21.01 -5.58 28.89
C ASP A 267 21.53 -6.80 28.08
N GLN A 268 20.93 -7.98 28.25
CA GLN A 268 21.20 -9.13 27.37
C GLN A 268 20.71 -8.87 25.93
N TYR A 269 19.74 -7.98 25.75
CA TYR A 269 19.17 -7.66 24.44
C TYR A 269 19.65 -6.30 23.94
N GLY A 270 20.17 -6.29 22.72
CA GLY A 270 20.32 -5.07 21.92
C GLY A 270 19.08 -4.83 21.07
N ALA A 271 18.92 -3.59 20.58
CA ALA A 271 17.83 -3.18 19.72
C ALA A 271 18.30 -2.55 18.41
N GLN A 272 17.51 -2.73 17.36
CA GLN A 272 17.70 -2.20 16.01
C GLN A 272 16.35 -1.73 15.44
N GLU A 273 16.38 -0.82 14.46
CA GLU A 273 15.18 -0.46 13.69
C GLU A 273 14.59 -1.71 13.02
N LYS A 274 13.26 -1.87 13.10
CA LYS A 274 12.56 -2.77 12.19
C LYS A 274 12.31 -2.04 10.88
N LEU A 275 13.10 -2.38 9.86
CA LEU A 275 12.94 -1.85 8.52
C LEU A 275 11.75 -2.49 7.80
N ASP A 276 11.05 -1.67 7.03
CA ASP A 276 9.93 -2.05 6.16
C ASP A 276 10.43 -2.11 4.71
N GLY A 277 10.89 -3.29 4.31
CA GLY A 277 11.47 -3.53 3.00
C GLY A 277 11.32 -4.99 2.58
N ASN A 278 12.23 -5.44 1.71
CA ASN A 278 12.31 -6.85 1.33
C ASN A 278 13.55 -7.51 1.93
N ARG A 279 13.32 -8.52 2.77
CA ARG A 279 14.36 -9.35 3.36
C ARG A 279 15.19 -10.02 2.27
N MET A 280 16.49 -9.72 2.28
CA MET A 280 17.45 -10.24 1.31
C MET A 280 18.79 -10.53 2.00
N MET A 281 19.37 -11.68 1.73
CA MET A 281 20.79 -11.91 2.01
C MET A 281 21.58 -11.67 0.73
N ILE A 282 22.80 -11.14 0.86
CA ILE A 282 23.74 -11.02 -0.25
C ILE A 282 24.86 -12.01 0.00
N ARG A 283 25.01 -12.97 -0.92
CA ARG A 283 26.12 -13.91 -0.96
C ARG A 283 27.10 -13.44 -2.02
N LYS A 284 28.35 -13.18 -1.62
CA LYS A 284 29.45 -12.82 -2.51
C LYS A 284 30.60 -13.80 -2.30
N ILE A 285 31.01 -14.46 -3.39
CA ILE A 285 32.10 -15.45 -3.43
C ILE A 285 32.95 -15.17 -4.67
N GLY A 286 34.19 -14.69 -4.48
CA GLY A 286 35.02 -14.22 -5.59
C GLY A 286 34.29 -13.16 -6.40
N ASP A 287 34.16 -13.38 -7.71
CA ASP A 287 33.46 -12.47 -8.63
C ASP A 287 31.96 -12.81 -8.81
N SER A 288 31.41 -13.69 -7.98
CA SER A 288 29.99 -14.06 -8.02
C SER A 288 29.22 -13.40 -6.89
N VAL A 289 28.15 -12.66 -7.23
CA VAL A 289 27.23 -12.05 -6.26
C VAL A 289 25.80 -12.46 -6.58
N GLU A 290 25.08 -12.90 -5.56
CA GLU A 290 23.68 -13.27 -5.69
C GLU A 290 22.86 -12.86 -4.45
N GLY A 291 21.57 -12.63 -4.69
CA GLY A 291 20.60 -12.38 -3.64
C GLY A 291 19.91 -13.66 -3.21
N ILE A 292 19.60 -13.78 -1.92
CA ILE A 292 18.80 -14.88 -1.39
C ILE A 292 17.61 -14.27 -0.65
N ASN A 293 16.41 -14.60 -1.08
CA ASN A 293 15.21 -14.07 -0.45
C ASN A 293 14.87 -14.78 0.87
N ARG A 294 13.85 -14.28 1.58
CA ARG A 294 13.34 -14.88 2.83
C ARG A 294 13.03 -16.38 2.76
N LYS A 295 12.68 -16.92 1.57
CA LYS A 295 12.35 -18.34 1.38
C LYS A 295 13.61 -19.22 1.15
N GLY A 296 14.81 -18.63 1.13
CA GLY A 296 16.05 -19.34 0.83
C GLY A 296 16.24 -19.62 -0.66
N LEU A 297 15.57 -18.84 -1.53
CA LEU A 297 15.72 -18.97 -2.98
C LEU A 297 16.66 -17.91 -3.51
N ILE A 298 17.53 -18.31 -4.44
CA ILE A 298 18.38 -17.43 -5.22
C ILE A 298 17.49 -16.53 -6.09
N ILE A 299 17.77 -15.24 -6.05
CA ILE A 299 17.09 -14.17 -6.77
C ILE A 299 18.11 -13.21 -7.38
N ALA A 300 17.71 -12.57 -8.47
CA ALA A 300 18.45 -11.44 -9.02
C ALA A 300 18.46 -10.27 -8.04
N ILE A 301 19.51 -9.46 -8.11
CA ILE A 301 19.69 -8.24 -7.31
C ILE A 301 19.89 -7.04 -8.24
N SER A 302 19.65 -5.83 -7.73
CA SER A 302 19.94 -4.59 -8.47
C SER A 302 21.42 -4.50 -8.84
N GLU A 303 21.71 -4.04 -10.05
CA GLU A 303 23.08 -3.84 -10.58
C GLU A 303 23.91 -2.96 -9.63
N ILE A 304 23.30 -1.92 -9.07
CA ILE A 304 23.95 -1.02 -8.10
C ILE A 304 24.40 -1.78 -6.84
N ILE A 305 23.59 -2.71 -6.34
CA ILE A 305 23.91 -3.53 -5.17
C ILE A 305 24.96 -4.58 -5.55
N HIS A 306 24.84 -5.19 -6.72
CA HIS A 306 25.77 -6.17 -7.26
C HIS A 306 27.19 -5.59 -7.37
N ASP A 307 27.33 -4.46 -8.05
CA ASP A 307 28.63 -3.84 -8.31
C ASP A 307 29.29 -3.38 -7.01
N GLN A 308 28.50 -2.81 -6.07
CA GLN A 308 29.04 -2.47 -4.77
C GLN A 308 29.41 -3.69 -3.91
N ALA A 309 28.74 -4.83 -4.10
CA ALA A 309 29.10 -6.07 -3.42
C ALA A 309 30.40 -6.67 -3.98
N LEU A 310 30.62 -6.61 -5.30
CA LEU A 310 31.87 -7.05 -5.94
C LEU A 310 33.09 -6.23 -5.48
N ASP A 311 32.86 -4.97 -5.14
CA ASP A 311 33.86 -4.03 -4.64
C ASP A 311 34.44 -4.41 -3.25
N PHE A 312 33.87 -5.41 -2.58
CA PHE A 312 34.40 -5.94 -1.31
C PHE A 312 35.48 -7.00 -1.56
N GLN A 313 36.56 -6.92 -0.78
CA GLN A 313 37.65 -7.89 -0.86
C GLN A 313 37.24 -9.22 -0.22
N GLU A 314 36.49 -9.16 0.88
CA GLU A 314 36.02 -10.30 1.62
C GLU A 314 34.97 -11.08 0.84
N ASP A 315 34.91 -12.39 1.06
CA ASP A 315 33.73 -13.19 0.72
C ASP A 315 32.78 -13.21 1.91
N PHE A 316 31.48 -13.19 1.67
CA PHE A 316 30.51 -13.12 2.77
C PHE A 316 29.14 -13.61 2.39
N ILE A 317 28.33 -13.84 3.42
CA ILE A 317 26.88 -13.84 3.33
C ILE A 317 26.37 -12.82 4.35
N LEU A 318 25.93 -11.65 3.88
CA LEU A 318 25.31 -10.63 4.74
C LEU A 318 23.81 -10.83 4.79
N ASP A 319 23.21 -10.64 5.96
CA ASP A 319 21.76 -10.72 6.15
C ASP A 319 21.20 -9.32 6.40
N GLY A 320 20.24 -8.92 5.57
CA GLY A 320 19.78 -7.53 5.51
C GLY A 320 18.38 -7.34 4.96
N GLU A 321 18.02 -6.08 4.78
CA GLU A 321 16.77 -5.65 4.18
C GLU A 321 17.06 -4.75 2.97
N THR A 322 16.31 -4.86 1.89
CA THR A 322 16.38 -3.93 0.75
C THR A 322 15.22 -2.96 0.75
N ILE A 323 15.50 -1.68 0.53
CA ILE A 323 14.50 -0.63 0.32
C ILE A 323 14.91 0.16 -0.91
N GLY A 324 14.22 -0.08 -2.03
CA GLY A 324 14.69 0.38 -3.34
C GLY A 324 16.06 -0.22 -3.68
N ASP A 325 17.01 0.64 -4.07
CA ASP A 325 18.37 0.24 -4.42
C ASP A 325 19.35 0.28 -3.24
N VAL A 326 18.86 0.41 -1.99
CA VAL A 326 19.71 0.46 -0.80
C VAL A 326 19.58 -0.85 -0.02
N PHE A 327 20.71 -1.43 0.36
CA PHE A 327 20.81 -2.61 1.20
C PHE A 327 21.18 -2.25 2.63
N TYR A 328 20.41 -2.75 3.58
CA TYR A 328 20.54 -2.50 5.01
C TYR A 328 20.91 -3.78 5.75
N PRO A 329 22.21 -4.14 5.82
CA PRO A 329 22.63 -5.31 6.58
C PRO A 329 22.48 -5.10 8.10
N PHE A 330 22.01 -6.13 8.79
CA PHE A 330 21.83 -6.14 10.26
C PHE A 330 22.44 -7.38 10.94
N ASP A 331 22.93 -8.36 10.20
CA ASP A 331 23.67 -9.54 10.70
C ASP A 331 24.58 -10.10 9.60
N ILE A 332 25.42 -11.06 9.94
CA ILE A 332 26.31 -11.77 9.01
C ILE A 332 26.25 -13.27 9.27
N PHE A 333 26.16 -14.04 8.19
CA PHE A 333 25.99 -15.50 8.23
C PHE A 333 27.31 -16.25 8.01
N SER A 334 28.14 -15.76 7.09
CA SER A 334 29.49 -16.29 6.82
C SER A 334 30.46 -15.17 6.43
N LYS A 335 31.75 -15.42 6.63
CA LYS A 335 32.85 -14.54 6.19
C LYS A 335 34.04 -15.39 5.73
N ASP A 336 34.59 -15.07 4.56
CA ASP A 336 35.74 -15.73 3.93
C ASP A 336 35.63 -17.26 3.93
N GLY A 337 34.46 -17.77 3.55
CA GLY A 337 34.14 -19.21 3.53
C GLY A 337 33.98 -19.86 4.92
N LYS A 338 34.15 -19.14 6.02
CA LYS A 338 34.00 -19.67 7.38
C LYS A 338 32.56 -19.53 7.88
N GLU A 339 32.05 -20.59 8.48
CA GLU A 339 30.79 -20.57 9.20
C GLU A 339 30.96 -19.87 10.56
N ILE A 340 30.19 -18.79 10.77
CA ILE A 340 30.25 -17.99 12.01
C ILE A 340 28.90 -17.93 12.74
N GLN A 341 27.94 -18.74 12.32
CA GLN A 341 26.59 -18.80 12.89
C GLN A 341 26.59 -19.20 14.37
N HIS A 342 27.59 -19.98 14.79
CA HIS A 342 27.75 -20.42 16.17
C HIS A 342 28.21 -19.30 17.11
N LEU A 343 28.78 -18.21 16.57
CA LEU A 343 29.25 -17.09 17.38
C LEU A 343 28.07 -16.30 17.98
N PRO A 344 28.25 -15.69 19.16
CA PRO A 344 27.33 -14.70 19.71
C PRO A 344 26.96 -13.59 18.71
N TYR A 345 25.72 -13.09 18.77
CA TYR A 345 25.27 -12.01 17.89
C TYR A 345 26.17 -10.78 17.97
N ILE A 346 26.66 -10.41 19.17
CA ILE A 346 27.54 -9.24 19.32
C ILE A 346 28.86 -9.39 18.54
N GLU A 347 29.40 -10.59 18.46
CA GLU A 347 30.62 -10.88 17.69
C GLU A 347 30.35 -10.83 16.19
N ARG A 348 29.23 -11.42 15.74
CA ARG A 348 28.81 -11.34 14.33
C ARG A 348 28.56 -9.88 13.92
N TYR A 349 27.91 -9.10 14.75
CA TYR A 349 27.68 -7.67 14.48
C TYR A 349 29.01 -6.89 14.40
N ALA A 350 29.99 -7.19 15.25
CA ALA A 350 31.32 -6.57 15.17
C ALA A 350 32.07 -6.94 13.87
N LEU A 351 31.91 -8.18 13.38
CA LEU A 351 32.45 -8.61 12.08
C LEU A 351 31.76 -7.87 10.92
N LEU A 352 30.44 -7.75 10.97
CA LEU A 352 29.66 -6.98 10.00
C LEU A 352 30.11 -5.52 9.95
N GLN A 353 30.25 -4.88 11.12
CA GLN A 353 30.78 -3.52 11.22
C GLN A 353 32.17 -3.42 10.57
N THR A 354 33.04 -4.39 10.80
CA THR A 354 34.40 -4.38 10.25
C THR A 354 34.40 -4.44 8.72
N ILE A 355 33.56 -5.28 8.11
CA ILE A 355 33.42 -5.35 6.64
C ILE A 355 32.91 -4.02 6.08
N LEU A 356 31.93 -3.40 6.73
CA LEU A 356 31.30 -2.18 6.22
C LEU A 356 32.09 -0.90 6.49
N ARG A 357 33.03 -0.90 7.45
CA ARG A 357 33.85 0.27 7.82
C ARG A 357 34.57 0.93 6.65
N SER A 358 34.91 0.17 5.61
CA SER A 358 35.61 0.69 4.42
C SER A 358 34.68 1.42 3.44
N ARG A 359 33.34 1.35 3.61
CA ARG A 359 32.35 1.79 2.62
C ARG A 359 31.15 2.59 3.18
N THR A 360 31.03 2.78 4.49
CA THR A 360 29.97 3.61 5.09
C THR A 360 30.21 5.10 4.87
N ARG A 361 29.76 5.64 3.74
CA ARG A 361 29.46 7.08 3.58
C ARG A 361 27.97 7.29 3.85
N GLU A 362 27.56 8.47 4.31
CA GLU A 362 26.14 8.79 4.63
C GLU A 362 25.14 8.58 3.47
N ASN A 363 25.64 8.35 2.24
CA ASN A 363 24.87 8.02 1.04
C ASN A 363 25.25 6.67 0.38
N GLY A 364 25.90 5.77 1.12
CA GLY A 364 26.27 4.44 0.62
C GLY A 364 25.07 3.57 0.28
N ILE A 365 25.27 2.59 -0.60
CA ILE A 365 24.26 1.57 -0.96
C ILE A 365 24.15 0.54 0.16
N PHE A 366 25.26 0.23 0.84
CA PHE A 366 25.28 -0.62 2.03
C PHE A 366 25.22 0.26 3.29
N ARG A 367 24.10 0.21 4.02
CA ARG A 367 23.85 1.02 5.22
C ARG A 367 23.60 0.12 6.42
N LEU A 368 24.59 0.03 7.31
CA LEU A 368 24.48 -0.74 8.54
C LEU A 368 23.25 -0.32 9.36
N VAL A 369 22.49 -1.30 9.84
CA VAL A 369 21.43 -1.05 10.83
C VAL A 369 22.05 -0.96 12.22
N GLU A 370 22.04 0.25 12.78
CA GLU A 370 22.69 0.54 14.06
C GLU A 370 22.10 -0.25 15.23
N LEU A 371 22.99 -0.84 16.04
CA LEU A 371 22.67 -1.59 17.26
C LEU A 371 22.87 -0.71 18.49
N VAL A 372 21.84 -0.61 19.32
CA VAL A 372 21.91 0.03 20.65
C VAL A 372 21.69 -1.00 21.75
N THR A 373 22.42 -0.92 22.86
CA THR A 373 22.41 -1.97 23.90
C THR A 373 21.91 -1.52 25.27
N SER A 374 22.14 -0.27 25.68
CA SER A 374 21.70 0.22 26.99
C SER A 374 20.21 0.55 27.00
N THR A 375 19.54 0.39 28.14
CA THR A 375 18.14 0.79 28.35
C THR A 375 17.87 2.21 27.87
N LYS A 376 18.73 3.17 28.25
CA LYS A 376 18.61 4.57 27.81
C LYS A 376 18.60 4.70 26.28
N ASN A 377 19.54 4.05 25.60
CA ASN A 377 19.65 4.18 24.15
C ASN A 377 18.55 3.40 23.42
N LYS A 378 18.12 2.24 23.96
CA LYS A 378 16.98 1.47 23.43
C LYS A 378 15.68 2.27 23.53
N THR A 379 15.44 2.94 24.66
CA THR A 379 14.27 3.82 24.83
C THR A 379 14.32 5.02 23.89
N ALA A 380 15.49 5.69 23.77
CA ALA A 380 15.66 6.80 22.84
C ALA A 380 15.40 6.37 21.38
N LEU A 381 15.93 5.21 20.96
CA LEU A 381 15.66 4.65 19.64
C LEU A 381 14.17 4.35 19.44
N LEU A 382 13.50 3.75 20.43
CA LEU A 382 12.06 3.48 20.35
C LEU A 382 11.24 4.75 20.13
N GLU A 383 11.54 5.82 20.87
CA GLU A 383 10.86 7.12 20.75
C GLU A 383 11.11 7.76 19.38
N GLU A 384 12.37 7.77 18.93
CA GLU A 384 12.75 8.29 17.61
C GLU A 384 12.03 7.54 16.48
N LEU A 385 12.00 6.21 16.54
CA LEU A 385 11.35 5.39 15.52
C LEU A 385 9.83 5.63 15.48
N ARG A 386 9.20 5.86 16.63
CA ARG A 386 7.77 6.22 16.71
C ARG A 386 7.51 7.61 16.12
N GLU A 387 8.32 8.61 16.47
CA GLU A 387 8.21 9.96 15.94
C GLU A 387 8.35 9.97 14.41
N LYS A 388 9.31 9.21 13.88
CA LYS A 388 9.54 9.03 12.44
C LYS A 388 8.56 8.06 11.77
N GLN A 389 7.56 7.55 12.50
CA GLN A 389 6.55 6.60 12.02
C GLN A 389 7.13 5.37 11.30
N LYS A 390 8.26 4.84 11.81
CA LYS A 390 8.88 3.60 11.30
C LYS A 390 8.04 2.38 11.67
N GLU A 391 8.35 1.22 11.09
CA GLU A 391 7.52 0.01 11.28
C GLU A 391 7.56 -0.52 12.72
N GLY A 392 8.72 -0.45 13.35
CA GLY A 392 8.89 -0.99 14.70
C GLY A 392 10.34 -1.06 15.14
N ILE A 393 10.56 -1.87 16.16
CA ILE A 393 11.86 -2.15 16.74
C ILE A 393 12.07 -3.67 16.83
N VAL A 394 13.31 -4.11 16.65
CA VAL A 394 13.74 -5.50 16.79
C VAL A 394 14.66 -5.59 18.00
N PHE A 395 14.45 -6.61 18.85
CA PHE A 395 15.38 -6.95 19.93
C PHE A 395 16.09 -8.27 19.62
N LYS A 396 17.39 -8.31 19.90
CA LYS A 396 18.25 -9.47 19.65
C LYS A 396 19.07 -9.78 20.89
N ASP A 397 19.03 -11.04 21.31
CA ASP A 397 19.91 -11.56 22.37
C ASP A 397 21.36 -11.49 21.90
N LEU A 398 22.16 -10.66 22.57
CA LEU A 398 23.54 -10.36 22.19
C LEU A 398 24.46 -11.58 22.26
N ASN A 399 24.09 -12.57 23.08
CA ASN A 399 24.90 -13.78 23.32
C ASN A 399 24.46 -14.97 22.46
N ALA A 400 23.38 -14.81 21.68
CA ALA A 400 22.78 -15.93 20.97
C ALA A 400 23.46 -16.24 19.62
N PRO A 401 23.60 -17.53 19.27
CA PRO A 401 23.98 -17.94 17.92
C PRO A 401 22.87 -17.62 16.92
N TYR A 402 23.23 -17.58 15.64
CA TYR A 402 22.27 -17.49 14.53
C TYR A 402 21.49 -18.80 14.46
N LYS A 403 20.15 -18.71 14.42
CA LYS A 403 19.28 -19.88 14.31
C LYS A 403 18.30 -19.67 13.17
N ALA A 404 18.52 -20.38 12.07
CA ALA A 404 17.66 -20.34 10.90
C ALA A 404 16.21 -20.72 11.22
N GLY A 405 15.27 -20.14 10.47
CA GLY A 405 13.85 -20.42 10.58
C GLY A 405 13.16 -19.66 11.71
N ARG A 406 11.87 -19.96 11.91
CA ARG A 406 11.05 -19.35 12.96
C ARG A 406 11.04 -20.26 14.20
N PRO A 407 11.43 -19.77 15.38
CA PRO A 407 11.27 -20.51 16.62
C PRO A 407 9.79 -20.73 16.96
N ALA A 408 9.47 -21.87 17.59
CA ALA A 408 8.11 -22.27 17.92
C ALA A 408 7.38 -21.30 18.88
N SER A 409 8.13 -20.69 19.80
CA SER A 409 7.64 -19.62 20.68
C SER A 409 8.79 -18.70 21.05
N LYS A 410 8.51 -17.40 21.16
CA LYS A 410 9.50 -16.34 21.40
C LYS A 410 10.73 -16.52 20.51
N GLY A 411 11.94 -16.53 21.06
CA GLY A 411 13.17 -16.72 20.30
C GLY A 411 14.28 -15.80 20.80
N THR A 412 15.47 -15.99 20.24
CA THR A 412 16.63 -15.12 20.51
C THR A 412 16.54 -13.79 19.77
N GLN A 413 15.56 -13.64 18.88
CA GLN A 413 15.22 -12.38 18.23
C GLN A 413 13.70 -12.22 18.17
N ILE A 414 13.23 -11.01 18.45
CA ILE A 414 11.81 -10.67 18.54
C ILE A 414 11.58 -9.29 17.94
N LYS A 415 10.33 -9.00 17.59
CA LYS A 415 9.95 -7.71 17.01
C LYS A 415 8.75 -7.13 17.72
N PHE A 416 8.76 -5.82 17.90
CA PHE A 416 7.60 -5.04 18.30
C PHE A 416 7.26 -4.07 17.17
N LYS A 417 6.11 -4.28 16.53
CA LYS A 417 5.62 -3.37 15.49
C LYS A 417 4.82 -2.24 16.15
N PHE A 418 4.93 -1.04 15.60
CA PHE A 418 4.13 0.09 16.10
C PHE A 418 2.72 0.10 15.51
N TYR A 419 2.54 -0.54 14.35
CA TYR A 419 1.28 -0.67 13.68
C TYR A 419 1.13 -2.05 13.06
N GLU A 420 -0.12 -2.43 12.84
CA GLU A 420 -0.54 -3.55 12.02
C GLU A 420 -1.12 -3.02 10.71
N THR A 421 -1.36 -3.91 9.75
CA THR A 421 -2.12 -3.57 8.55
C THR A 421 -3.39 -4.41 8.47
N ALA A 422 -4.38 -3.86 7.79
CA ALA A 422 -5.60 -4.56 7.44
C ALA A 422 -6.00 -4.21 6.01
N THR A 423 -6.44 -5.22 5.28
CA THR A 423 -7.17 -5.09 4.02
C THR A 423 -8.64 -4.86 4.37
N VAL A 424 -9.19 -3.70 4.01
CA VAL A 424 -10.55 -3.28 4.37
C VAL A 424 -11.35 -2.88 3.13
N ASN A 425 -12.67 -3.03 3.21
CA ASN A 425 -13.58 -2.58 2.17
C ASN A 425 -14.02 -1.12 2.43
N VAL A 426 -14.14 -0.32 1.37
CA VAL A 426 -14.65 1.05 1.45
C VAL A 426 -16.17 1.05 1.50
N GLU A 427 -16.72 1.44 2.66
CA GLU A 427 -18.17 1.52 2.90
C GLU A 427 -18.80 2.78 2.31
N THR A 428 -18.14 3.93 2.43
CA THR A 428 -18.68 5.20 1.93
C THR A 428 -17.56 6.21 1.70
N VAL A 429 -17.64 6.98 0.62
CA VAL A 429 -16.78 8.14 0.38
C VAL A 429 -17.36 9.37 1.06
N ASN A 430 -16.61 9.99 1.98
CA ASN A 430 -17.11 11.13 2.76
C ASN A 430 -16.97 12.47 2.00
N LEU A 431 -17.62 13.50 2.53
CA LEU A 431 -17.50 14.88 2.02
C LEU A 431 -16.08 15.46 2.14
N LYS A 432 -15.34 15.06 3.18
CA LYS A 432 -13.90 15.36 3.31
C LYS A 432 -13.11 14.24 2.62
N ARG A 433 -11.81 14.46 2.34
CA ARG A 433 -10.92 13.45 1.74
C ARG A 433 -10.66 12.27 2.70
N SER A 434 -11.68 11.49 2.98
CA SER A 434 -11.67 10.33 3.87
C SER A 434 -12.74 9.34 3.44
N VAL A 435 -12.55 8.08 3.78
CA VAL A 435 -13.52 7.01 3.51
C VAL A 435 -13.89 6.28 4.80
N SER A 436 -15.14 5.86 4.91
CA SER A 436 -15.59 4.90 5.93
C SER A 436 -15.17 3.50 5.51
N MET A 437 -14.74 2.70 6.47
CA MET A 437 -14.18 1.37 6.23
C MET A 437 -15.02 0.31 6.94
N ARG A 438 -15.09 -0.90 6.38
CA ARG A 438 -15.76 -2.06 7.00
C ARG A 438 -14.99 -3.36 6.77
N LEU A 439 -15.21 -4.32 7.66
CA LEU A 439 -14.68 -5.69 7.62
C LEU A 439 -15.81 -6.70 7.86
N TYR A 440 -15.69 -7.91 7.32
CA TYR A 440 -16.67 -8.98 7.42
C TYR A 440 -16.33 -9.91 8.59
N ASP A 441 -17.28 -10.19 9.48
CA ASP A 441 -17.07 -11.07 10.65
C ASP A 441 -17.43 -12.54 10.42
N GLY A 442 -17.99 -12.87 9.24
CA GLY A 442 -18.54 -14.17 8.90
C GLY A 442 -20.05 -14.12 8.64
N ASP A 443 -20.75 -13.20 9.29
CA ASP A 443 -22.21 -13.05 9.21
C ASP A 443 -22.62 -11.67 8.66
N SER A 444 -21.87 -10.62 8.98
CA SER A 444 -22.22 -9.24 8.63
C SER A 444 -21.00 -8.33 8.45
N TRP A 445 -21.22 -7.19 7.79
CA TRP A 445 -20.22 -6.14 7.67
C TRP A 445 -20.20 -5.25 8.91
N ILE A 446 -19.02 -5.14 9.53
CA ILE A 446 -18.75 -4.35 10.72
C ILE A 446 -17.98 -3.09 10.32
N SER A 447 -18.54 -1.91 10.62
CA SER A 447 -17.86 -0.64 10.38
C SER A 447 -16.65 -0.50 11.32
N VAL A 448 -15.49 -0.19 10.74
CA VAL A 448 -14.20 -0.11 11.45
C VAL A 448 -13.63 1.31 11.50
N GLY A 449 -14.49 2.30 11.27
CA GLY A 449 -14.17 3.72 11.39
C GLY A 449 -13.80 4.36 10.05
N ASN A 450 -13.06 5.47 10.11
CA ASN A 450 -12.71 6.28 8.94
C ASN A 450 -11.20 6.39 8.77
N VAL A 451 -10.73 6.47 7.52
CA VAL A 451 -9.34 6.77 7.19
C VAL A 451 -9.26 8.00 6.27
N THR A 452 -8.27 8.86 6.50
CA THR A 452 -8.02 10.03 5.66
C THR A 452 -7.22 9.63 4.42
N ILE A 453 -7.64 10.10 3.25
CA ILE A 453 -6.95 9.89 1.98
C ILE A 453 -5.98 11.06 1.74
N PRO A 454 -4.67 10.79 1.58
CA PRO A 454 -3.69 11.85 1.41
C PRO A 454 -3.89 12.61 0.09
N PRO A 455 -3.42 13.87 -0.01
CA PRO A 455 -3.65 14.71 -1.20
C PRO A 455 -3.03 14.15 -2.49
N ASN A 456 -1.97 13.36 -2.37
CA ASN A 456 -1.24 12.74 -3.47
C ASN A 456 -1.80 11.36 -3.88
N ALA A 457 -2.90 10.90 -3.27
CA ALA A 457 -3.58 9.68 -3.66
C ALA A 457 -4.96 9.98 -4.26
N GLU A 458 -5.40 9.14 -5.18
CA GLU A 458 -6.79 9.15 -5.65
C GLU A 458 -7.73 8.68 -4.52
N ILE A 459 -8.94 9.25 -4.46
CA ILE A 459 -9.95 8.84 -3.48
C ILE A 459 -10.56 7.53 -3.99
N PRO A 460 -10.48 6.42 -3.23
CA PRO A 460 -11.11 5.17 -3.61
C PRO A 460 -12.62 5.32 -3.75
N ASN A 461 -13.23 4.52 -4.63
CA ASN A 461 -14.68 4.42 -4.78
C ASN A 461 -15.29 3.55 -3.69
N GLU A 462 -16.61 3.61 -3.57
CA GLU A 462 -17.36 2.67 -2.74
C GLU A 462 -17.16 1.22 -3.23
N ASN A 463 -16.97 0.31 -2.29
CA ASN A 463 -16.59 -1.10 -2.48
C ASN A 463 -15.18 -1.36 -3.01
N ASP A 464 -14.36 -0.33 -3.25
CA ASP A 464 -12.93 -0.56 -3.47
C ASP A 464 -12.31 -1.18 -2.21
N ILE A 465 -11.31 -2.03 -2.41
CA ILE A 465 -10.54 -2.66 -1.33
C ILE A 465 -9.24 -1.90 -1.18
N ILE A 466 -8.94 -1.55 0.07
CA ILE A 466 -7.79 -0.71 0.40
C ILE A 466 -6.98 -1.36 1.50
N GLU A 467 -5.68 -1.10 1.49
CA GLU A 467 -4.81 -1.45 2.62
C GLU A 467 -4.70 -0.25 3.55
N VAL A 468 -4.85 -0.48 4.85
CA VAL A 468 -4.63 0.53 5.88
C VAL A 468 -3.68 0.00 6.93
N ARG A 469 -2.81 0.85 7.46
CA ARG A 469 -2.09 0.58 8.71
C ARG A 469 -2.85 1.18 9.89
N TYR A 470 -2.82 0.53 11.05
CA TYR A 470 -3.49 0.97 12.28
C TYR A 470 -2.69 0.54 13.51
N LEU A 471 -2.83 1.22 14.65
CA LEU A 471 -2.05 0.86 15.85
C LEU A 471 -2.63 -0.35 16.59
N TYR A 472 -3.95 -0.36 16.79
CA TYR A 472 -4.73 -1.45 17.39
C TYR A 472 -6.21 -1.27 17.09
N ALA A 473 -7.00 -2.32 17.23
CA ALA A 473 -8.45 -2.29 17.10
C ALA A 473 -9.15 -2.31 18.48
N TYR A 474 -10.29 -1.64 18.60
CA TYR A 474 -11.17 -1.79 19.76
C TYR A 474 -12.11 -2.98 19.57
N ARG A 475 -12.47 -3.66 20.67
CA ARG A 475 -13.52 -4.70 20.65
C ARG A 475 -14.83 -4.00 20.24
N GLY A 476 -15.37 -4.35 19.08
CA GLY A 476 -16.42 -3.60 18.38
C GLY A 476 -16.03 -3.06 17.01
N GLY A 477 -14.76 -3.24 16.58
CA GLY A 477 -14.33 -3.13 15.18
C GLY A 477 -13.54 -1.86 14.83
N SER A 478 -13.64 -0.76 15.60
CA SER A 478 -12.98 0.50 15.21
C SER A 478 -11.45 0.43 15.25
N LEU A 479 -10.79 0.87 14.17
CA LEU A 479 -9.34 1.00 14.09
C LEU A 479 -8.86 2.29 14.76
N TYR A 480 -7.81 2.19 15.58
CA TYR A 480 -7.17 3.35 16.20
C TYR A 480 -6.04 3.89 15.32
N GLN A 481 -6.16 5.18 14.97
CA GLN A 481 -5.24 5.93 14.10
C GLN A 481 -4.92 5.23 12.77
N PRO A 482 -5.94 4.89 11.95
CA PRO A 482 -5.70 4.29 10.65
C PRO A 482 -4.99 5.28 9.70
N THR A 483 -4.05 4.78 8.90
CA THR A 483 -3.41 5.50 7.79
C THR A 483 -3.59 4.70 6.50
N TYR A 484 -4.02 5.39 5.44
CA TYR A 484 -4.21 4.80 4.12
C TYR A 484 -2.87 4.42 3.47
N LEU A 485 -2.77 3.21 2.93
CA LEU A 485 -1.58 2.71 2.21
C LEU A 485 -1.79 2.58 0.70
N GLY A 486 -3.02 2.34 0.24
CA GLY A 486 -3.32 2.24 -1.20
C GLY A 486 -4.53 1.38 -1.51
N ILE A 487 -4.97 1.40 -2.78
CA ILE A 487 -5.96 0.47 -3.33
C ILE A 487 -5.29 -0.88 -3.60
N ARG A 488 -5.96 -1.97 -3.25
CA ARG A 488 -5.54 -3.36 -3.50
C ARG A 488 -6.36 -3.93 -4.66
N THR A 489 -5.88 -3.76 -5.89
CA THR A 489 -6.52 -4.35 -7.09
C THR A 489 -6.31 -5.85 -7.21
N ASP A 490 -5.50 -6.42 -6.33
CA ASP A 490 -5.15 -7.83 -6.20
C ASP A 490 -5.93 -8.56 -5.11
N ALA A 491 -6.78 -7.86 -4.35
CA ALA A 491 -7.56 -8.40 -3.25
C ALA A 491 -9.07 -8.38 -3.55
N ASP A 492 -9.84 -9.22 -2.88
CA ASP A 492 -11.30 -9.28 -2.97
C ASP A 492 -12.00 -9.21 -1.59
N GLU A 493 -13.33 -9.25 -1.56
CA GLU A 493 -14.10 -9.12 -0.31
C GLU A 493 -13.74 -10.19 0.72
N SER A 494 -13.25 -11.37 0.30
CA SER A 494 -12.83 -12.44 1.20
C SER A 494 -11.56 -12.09 2.00
N ASP A 495 -10.75 -11.15 1.51
CA ASP A 495 -9.57 -10.63 2.22
C ASP A 495 -9.96 -9.63 3.33
N CYS A 496 -11.21 -9.16 3.34
CA CYS A 496 -11.71 -8.20 4.31
C CYS A 496 -12.23 -8.86 5.60
N ASP A 497 -11.57 -9.90 6.12
CA ASP A 497 -11.98 -10.65 7.32
C ASP A 497 -11.62 -9.91 8.62
N LEU A 498 -12.59 -9.69 9.52
CA LEU A 498 -12.42 -9.05 10.83
C LEU A 498 -11.40 -9.77 11.73
N LYS A 499 -11.15 -11.08 11.52
CA LYS A 499 -10.16 -11.87 12.27
C LYS A 499 -8.73 -11.40 12.05
N GLN A 500 -8.46 -10.61 11.01
CA GLN A 500 -7.15 -10.01 10.78
C GLN A 500 -6.79 -8.93 11.82
N LEU A 501 -7.78 -8.39 12.54
CA LEU A 501 -7.56 -7.29 13.47
C LEU A 501 -6.81 -7.73 14.73
N LYS A 502 -5.79 -6.96 15.09
CA LYS A 502 -5.16 -7.03 16.41
C LYS A 502 -5.82 -6.06 17.37
N TYR A 503 -6.49 -6.62 18.37
CA TYR A 503 -7.22 -5.86 19.37
C TYR A 503 -6.30 -5.32 20.46
N LYS A 504 -6.66 -4.16 21.01
CA LYS A 504 -6.01 -3.63 22.22
C LYS A 504 -6.18 -4.62 23.36
N ASN A 505 -5.07 -5.01 24.00
CA ASN A 505 -5.10 -5.73 25.27
C ASN A 505 -5.71 -4.81 26.34
N VAL A 506 -6.68 -5.32 27.11
CA VAL A 506 -7.43 -4.56 28.13
C VAL A 506 -6.70 -4.60 29.45
#